data_AF-A0A0C3CSD7-F1
#
_entry.id   AF-A0A0C3CSD7-F1
#
_cell.length_a   1.000
_cell.length_b   1.000
_cell.length_c   1.000
_cell.angle_alpha   90.00
_cell.angle_beta   90.00
_cell.angle_gamma   90.00
#
_symmetry.space_group_name_H-M   'P 1'
#
loop_
_entity.id
_entity.type
_entity.pdbx_description
1 polymer ?
#
loop_
_entity_poly.entity_id
_entity_poly.type
_entity_poly.pdbx_seq_one_letter_code
_entity_poly.pdbx_strand_id
1 'polypeptide(L)'
;MSKFGALIMGPAGAGKTTFCSALINHLQNNRRSCFYVNLDPAADEFAYEPDLDIKDLISLEDVMEEMGLGPNGGLIYCFEFLLENLDFLTEALDPLSEEYLILFDMPGQIELYTHVPILPALVKHLTRTGALDISLCAAYLLEATFVVDNAKFFAGTLSAMSAMIMLEVPHVNILSKMDLIKGQIGSRQLKRFLDPDTTLLDDDDEAEDEDELKDPADTEALMHGKSFKRLNKAVAGLIDSFSMVSYLKLDAQDEDSVAAILSYIDESIQYHEAQEPKELVEDDIDEMGDEAE
;
A
#
# COMPACT_ATOMS: atom_id res chain seq x y z
N MET A 1 -2.62 22.50 -11.03
CA MET A 1 -1.90 22.28 -9.76
C MET A 1 -1.88 20.80 -9.54
N SER A 2 -0.71 20.23 -9.27
CA SER A 2 -0.56 18.78 -9.07
C SER A 2 -1.22 18.38 -7.76
N LYS A 3 -2.06 17.34 -7.79
CA LYS A 3 -2.72 16.80 -6.59
C LYS A 3 -1.83 15.72 -5.96
N PHE A 4 -2.07 15.38 -4.70
CA PHE A 4 -1.26 14.39 -3.98
C PHE A 4 -2.15 13.25 -3.47
N GLY A 5 -1.71 12.01 -3.62
CA GLY A 5 -2.49 10.88 -3.14
C GLY A 5 -1.68 9.66 -2.74
N ALA A 6 -2.31 8.83 -1.92
CA ALA A 6 -1.79 7.54 -1.50
C ALA A 6 -2.82 6.44 -1.80
N LEU A 7 -2.39 5.37 -2.47
CA LEU A 7 -3.16 4.13 -2.63
C LEU A 7 -2.82 3.20 -1.46
N ILE A 8 -3.78 2.97 -0.57
CA ILE A 8 -3.59 2.09 0.57
C ILE A 8 -4.04 0.71 0.13
N MET A 9 -3.09 -0.21 0.02
CA MET A 9 -3.31 -1.51 -0.62
C MET A 9 -2.65 -2.66 0.15
N GLY A 10 -2.94 -3.89 -0.26
CA GLY A 10 -2.45 -5.10 0.38
C GLY A 10 -3.55 -6.11 0.68
N PRO A 11 -3.19 -7.33 1.14
CA PRO A 11 -4.13 -8.44 1.28
C PRO A 11 -5.32 -8.15 2.20
N ALA A 12 -6.39 -8.93 2.04
CA ALA A 12 -7.51 -8.92 2.97
C ALA A 12 -7.01 -9.20 4.40
N GLY A 13 -7.50 -8.43 5.36
CA GLY A 13 -7.04 -8.53 6.76
C GLY A 13 -5.76 -7.76 7.08
N ALA A 14 -5.04 -7.18 6.10
CA ALA A 14 -3.80 -6.43 6.36
C ALA A 14 -3.97 -5.14 7.20
N GLY A 15 -5.20 -4.67 7.42
CA GLY A 15 -5.47 -3.48 8.24
C GLY A 15 -5.43 -2.15 7.47
N LYS A 16 -5.78 -2.17 6.18
CA LYS A 16 -5.83 -0.98 5.29
C LYS A 16 -6.73 0.12 5.84
N THR A 17 -8.02 -0.15 6.04
CA THR A 17 -8.99 0.79 6.61
C THR A 17 -8.61 1.28 8.01
N THR A 18 -7.99 0.42 8.82
CA THR A 18 -7.45 0.80 10.13
C THR A 18 -6.29 1.78 10.00
N PHE A 19 -5.38 1.56 9.05
CA PHE A 19 -4.30 2.48 8.73
C PHE A 19 -4.81 3.81 8.17
N CYS A 20 -5.79 3.79 7.25
CA CYS A 20 -6.47 4.99 6.76
C CYS A 20 -7.04 5.80 7.94
N SER A 21 -7.71 5.14 8.88
CA SER A 21 -8.31 5.81 10.04
C SER A 21 -7.24 6.43 10.96
N ALA A 22 -6.14 5.74 11.20
CA ALA A 22 -5.02 6.27 11.98
C ALA A 22 -4.35 7.47 11.28
N LEU A 23 -4.20 7.39 9.96
CA LEU A 23 -3.62 8.44 9.14
C LEU A 23 -4.51 9.69 9.10
N ILE A 24 -5.83 9.53 8.91
CA ILE A 24 -6.81 10.63 8.94
C ILE A 24 -6.76 11.34 10.29
N ASN A 25 -6.75 10.60 11.40
CA ASN A 25 -6.65 11.18 12.74
C ASN A 25 -5.37 12.03 12.88
N HIS A 26 -4.22 11.48 12.47
CA HIS A 26 -2.96 12.19 12.51
C HIS A 26 -2.95 13.46 11.63
N LEU A 27 -3.51 13.39 10.42
CA LEU A 27 -3.63 14.54 9.51
C LEU A 27 -4.51 15.65 10.12
N GLN A 28 -5.65 15.28 10.70
CA GLN A 28 -6.56 16.22 11.39
C GLN A 28 -5.87 16.90 12.58
N ASN A 29 -5.15 16.15 13.41
CA ASN A 29 -4.40 16.70 14.56
C ASN A 29 -3.33 17.71 14.12
N ASN A 30 -2.72 17.49 12.96
CA ASN A 30 -1.71 18.36 12.37
C ASN A 30 -2.28 19.42 11.41
N ARG A 31 -3.61 19.58 11.35
CA ARG A 31 -4.31 20.56 10.51
C ARG A 31 -3.99 20.43 9.01
N ARG A 32 -3.72 19.22 8.55
CA ARG A 32 -3.57 18.90 7.13
C ARG A 32 -4.88 18.31 6.61
N SER A 33 -5.39 18.88 5.53
CA SER A 33 -6.62 18.41 4.89
C SER A 33 -6.40 17.07 4.22
N CYS A 34 -7.36 16.17 4.34
CA CYS A 34 -7.38 14.89 3.63
C CYS A 34 -8.71 14.73 2.90
N PHE A 35 -8.69 14.00 1.79
CA PHE A 35 -9.90 13.57 1.07
C PHE A 35 -9.91 12.05 1.02
N TYR A 36 -10.87 11.44 1.71
CA TYR A 36 -10.92 10.00 1.93
C TYR A 36 -11.84 9.32 0.91
N VAL A 37 -11.27 8.45 0.08
CA VAL A 37 -11.97 7.71 -0.95
C VAL A 37 -12.00 6.22 -0.58
N ASN A 38 -13.19 5.67 -0.37
CA ASN A 38 -13.38 4.23 -0.25
C ASN A 38 -13.59 3.61 -1.65
N LEU A 39 -12.72 2.67 -2.03
CA LEU A 39 -12.87 1.87 -3.24
C LEU A 39 -13.15 0.39 -2.96
N ASP A 40 -13.37 0.00 -1.70
CA ASP A 40 -13.81 -1.37 -1.35
C ASP A 40 -15.35 -1.45 -1.33
N PRO A 41 -15.99 -2.08 -2.35
CA PRO A 41 -17.44 -2.16 -2.44
C PRO A 41 -18.05 -3.16 -1.43
N ALA A 42 -17.22 -3.87 -0.66
CA ALA A 42 -17.61 -4.80 0.40
C ALA A 42 -17.41 -4.24 1.82
N ALA A 43 -16.94 -3.00 1.98
CA ALA A 43 -16.63 -2.42 3.29
C ALA A 43 -17.86 -1.78 3.95
N ASP A 44 -18.30 -2.32 5.10
CA ASP A 44 -19.56 -1.89 5.74
C ASP A 44 -19.39 -0.98 6.96
N GLU A 45 -18.23 -1.02 7.60
CA GLU A 45 -17.96 -0.26 8.82
C GLU A 45 -16.72 0.62 8.64
N PHE A 46 -16.88 1.92 8.88
CA PHE A 46 -15.80 2.89 8.85
C PHE A 46 -15.71 3.68 10.16
N ALA A 47 -14.50 3.95 10.63
CA ALA A 47 -14.29 4.87 11.74
C ALA A 47 -14.45 6.35 11.33
N TYR A 48 -14.22 6.64 10.06
CA TYR A 48 -14.43 7.93 9.41
C TYR A 48 -15.26 7.74 8.15
N GLU A 49 -16.29 8.56 7.97
CA GLU A 49 -17.12 8.53 6.77
C GLU A 49 -16.26 8.92 5.54
N PRO A 50 -16.25 8.12 4.45
CA PRO A 50 -15.59 8.49 3.20
C PRO A 50 -16.19 9.77 2.62
N ASP A 51 -15.33 10.65 2.09
CA ASP A 51 -15.75 11.80 1.28
C ASP A 51 -16.27 11.35 -0.09
N LEU A 52 -15.82 10.19 -0.57
CA LEU A 52 -16.31 9.51 -1.76
C LEU A 52 -16.34 8.00 -1.52
N ASP A 53 -17.50 7.36 -1.68
CA ASP A 53 -17.65 5.93 -1.53
C ASP A 53 -18.06 5.27 -2.85
N ILE A 54 -17.31 4.26 -3.31
CA ILE A 54 -17.67 3.46 -4.49
C ILE A 54 -19.08 2.88 -4.39
N LYS A 55 -19.60 2.64 -3.17
CA LYS A 55 -20.97 2.13 -2.97
C LYS A 55 -22.05 3.09 -3.49
N ASP A 56 -21.77 4.39 -3.61
CA ASP A 56 -22.69 5.34 -4.24
C ASP A 56 -22.81 5.14 -5.76
N LEU A 57 -21.80 4.50 -6.37
CA LEU A 57 -21.80 4.10 -7.77
C LEU A 57 -22.29 2.67 -7.95
N ILE A 58 -21.72 1.72 -7.19
CA ILE A 58 -22.00 0.29 -7.28
C ILE A 58 -21.60 -0.44 -6.00
N SER A 59 -22.50 -1.26 -5.45
CA SER A 59 -22.22 -2.10 -4.28
C SER A 59 -21.96 -3.55 -4.67
N LEU A 60 -21.17 -4.28 -3.88
CA LEU A 60 -20.92 -5.70 -4.14
C LEU A 60 -22.19 -6.55 -3.95
N GLU A 61 -23.02 -6.19 -2.96
CA GLU A 61 -24.27 -6.90 -2.65
C GLU A 61 -25.24 -6.85 -3.84
N ASP A 62 -25.48 -5.65 -4.40
CA ASP A 62 -26.39 -5.47 -5.54
C ASP A 62 -25.92 -6.28 -6.76
N VAL A 63 -24.61 -6.27 -7.04
CA VAL A 63 -24.02 -7.03 -8.15
C VAL A 63 -24.19 -8.53 -7.95
N MET A 64 -23.97 -9.03 -6.73
CA MET A 64 -24.14 -10.45 -6.43
C MET A 64 -25.60 -10.88 -6.60
N GLU A 65 -26.56 -10.06 -6.17
CA GLU A 65 -27.99 -10.33 -6.30
C GLU A 65 -28.48 -10.27 -7.75
N GLU A 66 -28.10 -9.23 -8.50
CA GLU A 66 -28.60 -9.00 -9.86
C GLU A 66 -27.90 -9.89 -10.91
N MET A 67 -26.58 -10.06 -10.80
CA MET A 67 -25.76 -10.77 -11.79
C MET A 67 -25.57 -12.24 -11.45
N GLY A 68 -25.98 -12.68 -10.25
CA GLY A 68 -25.81 -14.06 -9.78
C GLY A 68 -24.33 -14.47 -9.63
N LEU A 69 -23.45 -13.50 -9.41
CA LEU A 69 -22.01 -13.69 -9.27
C LEU A 69 -21.65 -14.04 -7.82
N GLY A 70 -20.56 -14.81 -7.65
CA GLY A 70 -19.95 -14.97 -6.33
C GLY A 70 -19.15 -13.72 -5.92
N PRO A 71 -18.70 -13.61 -4.66
CA PRO A 71 -18.05 -12.41 -4.12
C PRO A 71 -16.87 -11.89 -4.95
N ASN A 72 -15.97 -12.78 -5.36
CA ASN A 72 -14.79 -12.37 -6.15
C ASN A 72 -15.19 -11.95 -7.58
N GLY A 73 -16.17 -12.61 -8.19
CA GLY A 73 -16.68 -12.24 -9.51
C GLY A 73 -17.43 -10.91 -9.47
N GLY A 74 -18.23 -10.68 -8.42
CA GLY A 74 -18.90 -9.41 -8.19
C GLY A 74 -17.92 -8.26 -7.98
N LEU A 75 -16.83 -8.49 -7.24
CA LEU A 75 -15.81 -7.46 -7.02
C LEU A 75 -15.10 -7.04 -8.31
N ILE A 76 -14.75 -8.01 -9.17
CA ILE A 76 -14.19 -7.71 -10.50
C ILE A 76 -15.19 -6.87 -11.31
N TYR A 77 -16.47 -7.24 -11.30
CA TYR A 77 -17.50 -6.50 -12.00
C TYR A 77 -17.68 -5.07 -11.47
N CYS A 78 -17.66 -4.86 -10.15
CA CYS A 78 -17.71 -3.52 -9.55
C CYS A 78 -16.60 -2.62 -10.10
N PHE A 79 -15.38 -3.16 -10.25
CA PHE A 79 -14.26 -2.41 -10.77
C PHE A 79 -14.28 -2.23 -12.30
N GLU A 80 -14.79 -3.21 -13.05
CA GLU A 80 -15.05 -3.02 -14.48
C GLU A 80 -16.07 -1.89 -14.70
N PHE A 81 -17.13 -1.86 -13.89
CA PHE A 81 -18.12 -0.80 -13.91
C PHE A 81 -17.54 0.56 -13.51
N LEU A 82 -16.66 0.61 -12.49
CA LEU A 82 -15.93 1.82 -12.12
C LEU A 82 -15.06 2.34 -13.28
N LEU A 83 -14.38 1.46 -14.01
CA LEU A 83 -13.54 1.84 -15.15
C LEU A 83 -14.35 2.38 -16.34
N GLU A 84 -15.58 1.92 -16.52
CA GLU A 84 -16.50 2.48 -17.52
C GLU A 84 -17.08 3.84 -17.09
N ASN A 85 -17.05 4.16 -15.79
CA ASN A 85 -17.64 5.36 -15.19
C ASN A 85 -16.61 6.19 -14.40
N LEU A 86 -15.39 6.33 -14.93
CA LEU A 86 -14.30 7.06 -14.27
C LEU A 86 -14.61 8.55 -14.00
N ASP A 87 -15.60 9.11 -14.68
CA ASP A 87 -16.12 10.46 -14.42
C ASP A 87 -16.58 10.60 -12.96
N PHE A 88 -17.06 9.51 -12.32
CA PHE A 88 -17.39 9.49 -10.89
C PHE A 88 -16.21 9.93 -10.01
N LEU A 89 -15.00 9.44 -10.29
CA LEU A 89 -13.79 9.86 -9.58
C LEU A 89 -13.35 11.24 -10.04
N THR A 90 -13.44 11.52 -11.34
CA THR A 90 -12.96 12.79 -11.89
C THR A 90 -13.74 13.99 -11.36
N GLU A 91 -15.08 13.91 -11.33
CA GLU A 91 -15.94 15.00 -10.85
C GLU A 91 -15.71 15.30 -9.36
N ALA A 92 -15.45 14.28 -8.54
CA ALA A 92 -15.18 14.44 -7.12
C ALA A 92 -13.75 14.96 -6.84
N LEU A 93 -12.75 14.50 -7.59
CA LEU A 93 -11.35 14.79 -7.32
C LEU A 93 -10.82 16.03 -8.03
N ASP A 94 -11.39 16.42 -9.17
CA ASP A 94 -10.91 17.56 -9.95
C ASP A 94 -10.95 18.91 -9.20
N PRO A 95 -12.00 19.22 -8.42
CA PRO A 95 -12.09 20.46 -7.65
C PRO A 95 -11.08 20.56 -6.49
N LEU A 96 -10.43 19.47 -6.10
CA LEU A 96 -9.52 19.45 -4.96
C LEU A 96 -8.25 20.25 -5.24
N SER A 97 -7.82 21.04 -4.24
CA SER A 97 -6.55 21.75 -4.27
C SER A 97 -5.39 20.85 -3.85
N GLU A 98 -4.17 21.33 -4.09
CA GLU A 98 -2.92 20.69 -3.65
C GLU A 98 -2.73 20.63 -2.12
N GLU A 99 -3.61 21.29 -1.35
CA GLU A 99 -3.60 21.25 0.12
C GLU A 99 -4.17 19.93 0.68
N TYR A 100 -4.92 19.17 -0.14
CA TYR A 100 -5.50 17.89 0.25
C TYR A 100 -4.55 16.74 -0.06
N LEU A 101 -4.37 15.85 0.92
CA LEU A 101 -3.85 14.50 0.68
C LEU A 101 -5.02 13.55 0.41
N ILE A 102 -5.09 12.98 -0.79
CA ILE A 102 -6.14 12.04 -1.18
C ILE A 102 -5.75 10.64 -0.73
N LEU A 103 -6.60 9.98 0.06
CA LEU A 103 -6.37 8.63 0.55
C LEU A 103 -7.35 7.67 -0.15
N PHE A 104 -6.84 6.71 -0.90
CA PHE A 104 -7.66 5.68 -1.54
C PHE A 104 -7.55 4.38 -0.74
N ASP A 105 -8.62 3.97 -0.06
CA ASP A 105 -8.71 2.65 0.58
C ASP A 105 -9.11 1.61 -0.46
N MET A 106 -8.15 0.74 -0.81
CA MET A 106 -8.36 -0.29 -1.83
C MET A 106 -8.93 -1.57 -1.22
N PRO A 107 -9.72 -2.34 -1.98
CA PRO A 107 -10.13 -3.69 -1.59
C PRO A 107 -8.93 -4.62 -1.38
N GLY A 108 -9.10 -5.61 -0.49
CA GLY A 108 -8.05 -6.55 -0.09
C GLY A 108 -7.89 -7.80 -0.93
N GLN A 109 -8.77 -8.03 -1.89
CA GLN A 109 -8.84 -9.29 -2.65
C GLN A 109 -7.75 -9.30 -3.73
N ILE A 110 -6.98 -10.38 -3.77
CA ILE A 110 -5.79 -10.51 -4.63
C ILE A 110 -6.14 -10.57 -6.14
N GLU A 111 -7.38 -10.92 -6.45
CA GLU A 111 -7.88 -11.11 -7.81
C GLU A 111 -7.80 -9.82 -8.64
N LEU A 112 -7.96 -8.66 -7.99
CA LEU A 112 -7.84 -7.35 -8.62
C LEU A 112 -6.41 -7.03 -9.09
N TYR A 113 -5.42 -7.70 -8.51
CA TYR A 113 -4.00 -7.49 -8.80
C TYR A 113 -3.44 -8.53 -9.79
N THR A 114 -4.23 -9.49 -10.26
CA THR A 114 -3.71 -10.68 -10.97
C THR A 114 -4.44 -11.02 -12.27
N HIS A 115 -5.75 -10.82 -12.37
CA HIS A 115 -6.55 -11.40 -13.46
C HIS A 115 -6.88 -10.46 -14.63
N VAL A 116 -7.04 -9.16 -14.36
CA VAL A 116 -7.41 -8.15 -15.37
C VAL A 116 -6.60 -6.88 -15.05
N PRO A 117 -6.10 -6.14 -16.05
CA PRO A 117 -5.33 -4.90 -15.83
C PRO A 117 -6.24 -3.73 -15.38
N ILE A 118 -7.11 -3.99 -14.41
CA ILE A 118 -8.04 -3.03 -13.83
C ILE A 118 -7.27 -1.94 -13.09
N LEU A 119 -6.39 -2.34 -12.17
CA LEU A 119 -5.62 -1.41 -11.35
C LEU A 119 -4.65 -0.57 -12.19
N PRO A 120 -3.88 -1.13 -13.14
CA PRO A 120 -3.10 -0.32 -14.08
C PRO A 120 -3.92 0.76 -14.80
N ALA A 121 -5.14 0.41 -15.26
CA ALA A 121 -6.00 1.37 -15.95
C ALA A 121 -6.48 2.48 -15.00
N LEU A 122 -6.89 2.12 -13.79
CA LEU A 122 -7.28 3.08 -12.74
C LEU A 122 -6.11 4.00 -12.36
N VAL A 123 -4.95 3.45 -12.05
CA VAL A 123 -3.75 4.23 -11.69
C VAL A 123 -3.32 5.13 -12.83
N LYS A 124 -3.37 4.66 -14.07
CA LYS A 124 -3.09 5.50 -15.24
C LYS A 124 -4.06 6.68 -15.34
N HIS A 125 -5.34 6.50 -15.01
CA HIS A 125 -6.31 7.59 -15.00
C HIS A 125 -6.04 8.62 -13.88
N LEU A 126 -5.67 8.14 -12.69
CA LEU A 126 -5.39 8.97 -11.50
C LEU A 126 -4.08 9.76 -11.63
N THR A 127 -3.02 9.14 -12.15
CA THR A 127 -1.65 9.69 -12.14
C THR A 127 -1.44 10.89 -13.08
N ARG A 128 -0.27 11.54 -12.98
CA ARG A 128 0.23 12.62 -13.87
C ARG A 128 0.10 12.38 -15.37
N THR A 129 0.11 11.11 -15.80
CA THR A 129 -0.05 10.75 -17.22
C THR A 129 -1.52 10.67 -17.66
N GLY A 130 -2.44 10.68 -16.69
CA GLY A 130 -3.88 10.59 -16.84
C GLY A 130 -4.58 11.93 -16.76
N ALA A 131 -5.86 11.88 -16.41
CA ALA A 131 -6.76 13.03 -16.44
C ALA A 131 -6.64 13.92 -15.19
N LEU A 132 -6.22 13.37 -14.05
CA LEU A 132 -6.35 14.03 -12.75
C LEU A 132 -5.05 14.64 -12.19
N ASP A 133 -3.91 14.37 -12.83
CA ASP A 133 -2.60 14.92 -12.46
C ASP A 133 -2.22 14.71 -10.97
N ILE A 134 -2.46 13.50 -10.45
CA ILE A 134 -2.13 13.14 -9.06
C ILE A 134 -0.70 12.55 -9.00
N SER A 135 0.14 13.12 -8.12
CA SER A 135 1.37 12.50 -7.64
C SER A 135 1.01 11.41 -6.64
N LEU A 136 1.11 10.15 -7.08
CA LEU A 136 0.54 9.01 -6.37
C LEU A 136 1.63 8.10 -5.82
N CYS A 137 1.48 7.65 -4.58
CA CYS A 137 2.32 6.63 -3.95
C CYS A 137 1.46 5.44 -3.51
N ALA A 138 1.92 4.22 -3.75
CA ALA A 138 1.29 3.01 -3.24
C ALA A 138 1.86 2.66 -1.85
N ALA A 139 1.01 2.56 -0.84
CA ALA A 139 1.35 2.09 0.49
C ALA A 139 0.83 0.65 0.65
N TYR A 140 1.73 -0.33 0.56
CA TYR A 140 1.39 -1.75 0.58
C TYR A 140 1.56 -2.35 1.97
N LEU A 141 0.46 -2.76 2.57
CA LEU A 141 0.41 -3.36 3.89
C LEU A 141 0.52 -4.88 3.80
N LEU A 142 1.38 -5.44 4.64
CA LEU A 142 1.49 -6.87 4.90
C LEU A 142 1.42 -7.12 6.41
N GLU A 143 0.74 -8.17 6.84
CA GLU A 143 0.65 -8.49 8.27
C GLU A 143 1.98 -8.98 8.81
N ALA A 144 2.40 -8.48 9.99
CA ALA A 144 3.66 -8.86 10.63
C ALA A 144 3.78 -10.36 10.92
N THR A 145 2.66 -11.08 11.04
CA THR A 145 2.64 -12.55 11.21
C THR A 145 3.25 -13.29 10.01
N PHE A 146 3.31 -12.66 8.83
CA PHE A 146 3.98 -13.23 7.67
C PHE A 146 5.48 -13.36 7.91
N VAL A 147 6.07 -12.50 8.74
CA VAL A 147 7.49 -12.54 9.11
C VAL A 147 7.82 -13.75 9.99
N VAL A 148 6.84 -14.35 10.65
CA VAL A 148 7.04 -15.55 11.48
C VAL A 148 7.31 -16.80 10.61
N ASP A 149 6.76 -16.83 9.40
CA ASP A 149 6.86 -17.95 8.47
C ASP A 149 7.54 -17.50 7.18
N ASN A 150 8.75 -17.99 6.94
CA ASN A 150 9.55 -17.61 5.77
C ASN A 150 8.78 -17.78 4.45
N ALA A 151 8.01 -18.86 4.28
CA ALA A 151 7.29 -19.10 3.05
C ALA A 151 6.18 -18.06 2.84
N LYS A 152 5.48 -17.68 3.92
CA LYS A 152 4.49 -16.59 3.88
C LYS A 152 5.15 -15.25 3.61
N PHE A 153 6.28 -14.95 4.26
CA PHE A 153 7.02 -13.72 4.01
C PHE A 153 7.45 -13.57 2.55
N PHE A 154 8.03 -14.62 1.97
CA PHE A 154 8.43 -14.63 0.56
C PHE A 154 7.22 -14.47 -0.37
N ALA A 155 6.11 -15.17 -0.09
CA ALA A 155 4.88 -15.02 -0.87
C ALA A 155 4.31 -13.59 -0.78
N GLY A 156 4.27 -13.00 0.41
CA GLY A 156 3.83 -11.62 0.63
C GLY A 156 4.72 -10.61 -0.09
N THR A 157 6.04 -10.81 -0.04
CA THR A 157 7.01 -9.93 -0.71
C THR A 157 6.93 -10.03 -2.23
N LEU A 158 6.73 -11.24 -2.78
CA LEU A 158 6.49 -11.42 -4.22
C LEU A 158 5.15 -10.81 -4.66
N SER A 159 4.13 -10.85 -3.79
CA SER A 159 2.85 -10.17 -4.05
C SER A 159 3.03 -8.64 -4.10
N ALA A 160 3.77 -8.07 -3.15
CA ALA A 160 4.13 -6.65 -3.14
C ALA A 160 4.94 -6.26 -4.40
N MET A 161 5.88 -7.12 -4.81
CA MET A 161 6.64 -6.96 -6.07
C MET A 161 5.74 -6.88 -7.28
N SER A 162 4.81 -7.83 -7.37
CA SER A 162 3.87 -7.92 -8.49
C SER A 162 3.04 -6.65 -8.58
N ALA A 163 2.56 -6.15 -7.45
CA ALA A 163 1.85 -4.87 -7.39
C ALA A 163 2.73 -3.70 -7.82
N MET A 164 3.95 -3.59 -7.30
CA MET A 164 4.89 -2.52 -7.67
C MET A 164 5.13 -2.47 -9.19
N ILE A 165 5.41 -3.61 -9.82
CA ILE A 165 5.64 -3.71 -11.27
C ILE A 165 4.36 -3.38 -12.04
N MET A 166 3.20 -3.80 -11.54
CA MET A 166 1.92 -3.61 -12.22
C MET A 166 1.45 -2.14 -12.18
N LEU A 167 1.66 -1.43 -11.07
CA LEU A 167 1.15 -0.08 -10.86
C LEU A 167 2.09 1.01 -11.40
N GLU A 168 3.40 0.73 -11.51
CA GLU A 168 4.42 1.66 -12.02
C GLU A 168 4.44 3.02 -11.26
N VAL A 169 4.14 3.00 -9.97
CA VAL A 169 4.19 4.17 -9.07
C VAL A 169 5.19 3.94 -7.91
N PRO A 170 5.70 5.01 -7.27
CA PRO A 170 6.44 4.88 -6.01
C PRO A 170 5.70 4.00 -5.01
N HIS A 171 6.43 3.12 -4.33
CA HIS A 171 5.84 2.06 -3.51
C HIS A 171 6.52 1.97 -2.15
N VAL A 172 5.73 2.07 -1.08
CA VAL A 172 6.17 1.99 0.32
C VAL A 172 5.62 0.70 0.92
N ASN A 173 6.51 -0.17 1.38
CA ASN A 173 6.15 -1.44 2.02
C ASN A 173 5.98 -1.25 3.53
N ILE A 174 4.86 -1.73 4.08
CA ILE A 174 4.49 -1.52 5.48
C ILE A 174 4.13 -2.87 6.13
N LEU A 175 4.72 -3.16 7.29
CA LEU A 175 4.31 -4.26 8.15
C LEU A 175 3.32 -3.76 9.20
N SER A 176 2.08 -4.23 9.10
CA SER A 176 1.00 -3.93 10.04
C SER A 176 0.91 -4.97 11.16
N LYS A 177 0.11 -4.67 12.19
CA LYS A 177 -0.16 -5.57 13.32
C LYS A 177 1.11 -6.05 14.03
N MET A 178 2.07 -5.14 14.20
CA MET A 178 3.35 -5.42 14.85
C MET A 178 3.18 -5.91 16.30
N ASP A 179 2.05 -5.59 16.93
CA ASP A 179 1.64 -6.10 18.23
C ASP A 179 1.51 -7.62 18.30
N LEU A 180 1.09 -8.29 17.20
CA LEU A 180 0.90 -9.74 17.17
C LEU A 180 2.21 -10.54 17.27
N ILE A 181 3.33 -9.92 16.89
CA ILE A 181 4.65 -10.56 16.91
C ILE A 181 5.52 -10.09 18.10
N LYS A 182 5.00 -9.19 18.96
CA LYS A 182 5.70 -8.74 20.17
C LYS A 182 6.01 -9.97 21.05
N GLY A 183 7.30 -10.25 21.24
CA GLY A 183 7.79 -11.37 22.06
C GLY A 183 7.89 -12.73 21.37
N GLN A 184 7.44 -12.86 20.11
CA GLN A 184 7.59 -14.10 19.33
C GLN A 184 8.92 -14.15 18.57
N ILE A 185 9.39 -12.99 18.10
CA ILE A 185 10.62 -12.85 17.31
C ILE A 185 11.57 -11.91 18.06
N GLY A 186 12.83 -12.31 18.23
CA GLY A 186 13.86 -11.43 18.78
C GLY A 186 14.16 -10.27 17.83
N SER A 187 14.41 -9.07 18.35
CA SER A 187 14.62 -7.85 17.54
C SER A 187 15.70 -7.98 16.47
N ARG A 188 16.69 -8.86 16.67
CA ARG A 188 17.74 -9.18 15.69
C ARG A 188 17.19 -9.95 14.48
N GLN A 189 16.31 -10.92 14.70
CA GLN A 189 15.71 -11.70 13.63
C GLN A 189 14.70 -10.85 12.86
N LEU A 190 13.93 -9.99 13.54
CA LEU A 190 13.06 -9.03 12.87
C LEU A 190 13.85 -8.06 11.97
N LYS A 191 15.01 -7.57 12.41
CA LYS A 191 15.91 -6.77 11.56
C LYS A 191 16.35 -7.48 10.28
N ARG A 192 16.49 -8.82 10.30
CA ARG A 192 16.84 -9.61 9.10
C ARG A 192 15.72 -9.67 8.06
N PHE A 193 14.48 -9.42 8.44
CA PHE A 193 13.33 -9.40 7.53
C PHE A 193 12.97 -8.00 7.05
N LEU A 194 13.31 -6.98 7.85
CA LEU A 194 13.21 -5.57 7.47
C LEU A 194 14.36 -5.10 6.58
N ASP A 195 15.44 -5.88 6.58
CA ASP A 195 16.61 -5.67 5.73
C ASP A 195 17.26 -7.04 5.40
N PRO A 196 16.63 -7.89 4.56
CA PRO A 196 17.25 -9.09 4.01
C PRO A 196 18.56 -8.82 3.27
N ASP A 197 19.66 -8.95 4.00
CA ASP A 197 21.01 -9.04 3.44
C ASP A 197 21.19 -10.41 2.77
N THR A 198 21.34 -10.40 1.44
CA THR A 198 21.51 -11.61 0.60
C THR A 198 22.79 -12.37 0.89
N THR A 199 23.79 -11.72 1.48
CA THR A 199 25.08 -12.33 1.84
C THR A 199 24.94 -13.42 2.92
N LEU A 200 23.82 -13.45 3.65
CA LEU A 200 23.56 -14.43 4.71
C LEU A 200 22.92 -15.74 4.20
N LEU A 201 22.48 -15.81 2.94
CA LEU A 201 22.01 -17.06 2.32
C LEU A 201 23.15 -17.88 1.71
N ASP A 202 24.35 -17.29 1.63
CA ASP A 202 25.55 -17.96 1.12
C ASP A 202 26.27 -18.80 2.21
N ASP A 203 25.93 -18.61 3.50
CA ASP A 203 26.54 -19.36 4.62
C ASP A 203 26.06 -20.83 4.74
N ASP A 204 25.00 -21.23 4.02
CA ASP A 204 24.46 -22.60 4.01
C ASP A 204 25.03 -23.49 2.87
N ASP A 205 26.04 -23.01 2.14
CA ASP A 205 26.68 -23.70 0.99
C ASP A 205 27.66 -24.84 1.40
N GLU A 206 27.81 -25.17 2.70
CA GLU A 206 28.70 -26.26 3.18
C GLU A 206 28.01 -27.63 3.39
N ALA A 207 26.74 -27.82 3.01
CA ALA A 207 26.09 -29.14 3.12
C ALA A 207 26.28 -29.98 1.85
N GLU A 208 27.12 -31.00 1.98
CA GLU A 208 27.55 -31.99 0.97
C GLU A 208 26.41 -32.62 0.14
N ASP A 209 26.80 -32.95 -1.09
CA ASP A 209 26.01 -33.52 -2.18
C ASP A 209 25.35 -34.88 -1.86
N GLU A 210 24.03 -34.99 -2.03
CA GLU A 210 23.39 -36.26 -2.43
C GLU A 210 22.24 -36.00 -3.42
N ASP A 211 22.53 -36.19 -4.72
CA ASP A 211 21.53 -36.36 -5.78
C ASP A 211 20.88 -37.76 -5.63
N GLU A 212 20.03 -37.94 -4.61
CA GLU A 212 19.04 -39.01 -4.63
C GLU A 212 17.76 -38.47 -5.24
N LEU A 213 17.40 -38.97 -6.43
CA LEU A 213 16.09 -38.83 -7.05
C LEU A 213 15.01 -39.42 -6.13
N LYS A 214 14.61 -38.67 -5.12
CA LYS A 214 13.49 -38.98 -4.23
C LYS A 214 12.18 -38.60 -4.92
N ASP A 215 11.14 -39.34 -4.56
CA ASP A 215 9.81 -39.29 -5.16
C ASP A 215 9.29 -37.83 -5.26
N PRO A 216 8.87 -37.34 -6.46
CA PRO A 216 8.29 -36.00 -6.62
C PRO A 216 7.02 -35.76 -5.78
N ALA A 217 6.45 -36.79 -5.16
CA ALA A 217 5.32 -36.66 -4.24
C ALA A 217 5.75 -36.40 -2.78
N ASP A 218 7.04 -36.49 -2.45
CA ASP A 218 7.55 -36.30 -1.09
C ASP A 218 7.93 -34.82 -0.86
N THR A 219 7.05 -34.09 -0.18
CA THR A 219 7.16 -32.66 0.07
C THR A 219 8.42 -32.31 0.87
N GLU A 220 8.89 -33.16 1.78
CA GLU A 220 10.11 -32.89 2.56
C GLU A 220 11.36 -33.01 1.68
N ALA A 221 11.43 -34.00 0.80
CA ALA A 221 12.55 -34.16 -0.13
C ALA A 221 12.64 -33.01 -1.14
N LEU A 222 11.49 -32.49 -1.59
CA LEU A 222 11.42 -31.34 -2.51
C LEU A 222 11.91 -30.04 -1.86
N MET A 223 11.52 -29.78 -0.61
CA MET A 223 11.89 -28.56 0.13
C MET A 223 13.36 -28.51 0.53
N HIS A 224 14.06 -29.65 0.52
CA HIS A 224 15.51 -29.73 0.80
C HIS A 224 16.36 -29.92 -0.45
N GLY A 225 15.73 -30.11 -1.62
CA GLY A 225 16.41 -30.38 -2.88
C GLY A 225 17.19 -29.17 -3.44
N LYS A 226 18.20 -29.47 -4.25
CA LYS A 226 19.05 -28.48 -4.95
C LYS A 226 18.26 -27.50 -5.83
N SER A 227 17.16 -27.97 -6.42
CA SER A 227 16.24 -27.14 -7.22
C SER A 227 15.52 -26.08 -6.38
N PHE A 228 15.06 -26.43 -5.18
CA PHE A 228 14.39 -25.52 -4.25
C PHE A 228 15.37 -24.49 -3.67
N LYS A 229 16.59 -24.91 -3.29
CA LYS A 229 17.66 -23.99 -2.90
C LYS A 229 17.99 -22.98 -4.01
N ARG A 230 18.12 -23.45 -5.26
CA ARG A 230 18.36 -22.59 -6.42
C ARG A 230 17.23 -21.59 -6.65
N LEU A 231 15.98 -22.02 -6.48
CA LEU A 231 14.81 -21.14 -6.57
C LEU A 231 14.85 -20.06 -5.49
N ASN A 232 15.08 -20.43 -4.23
CA ASN A 232 15.15 -19.47 -3.12
C ASN A 232 16.27 -18.45 -3.30
N LYS A 233 17.45 -18.88 -3.78
CA LYS A 233 18.56 -17.97 -4.10
C LYS A 233 18.18 -16.98 -5.20
N ALA A 234 17.48 -17.43 -6.24
CA ALA A 234 16.99 -16.56 -7.31
C ALA A 234 15.92 -15.58 -6.81
N VAL A 235 14.99 -16.03 -5.97
CA VAL A 235 13.95 -15.19 -5.35
C VAL A 235 14.57 -14.15 -4.42
N ALA A 236 15.54 -14.54 -3.59
CA ALA A 236 16.25 -13.62 -2.71
C ALA A 236 17.04 -12.57 -3.49
N GLY A 237 17.76 -12.98 -4.54
CA GLY A 237 18.45 -12.04 -5.43
C GLY A 237 17.50 -11.07 -6.13
N LEU A 238 16.29 -11.52 -6.50
CA LEU A 238 15.25 -10.65 -7.06
C LEU A 238 14.76 -9.61 -6.03
N ILE A 239 14.51 -10.05 -4.79
CA ILE A 239 14.07 -9.16 -3.70
C ILE A 239 15.10 -8.06 -3.42
N ASP A 240 16.37 -8.43 -3.37
CA ASP A 240 17.50 -7.51 -3.17
C ASP A 240 17.68 -6.54 -4.33
N SER A 241 17.56 -7.03 -5.57
CA SER A 241 17.72 -6.21 -6.78
C SER A 241 16.70 -5.08 -6.90
N PHE A 242 15.50 -5.25 -6.35
CA PHE A 242 14.44 -4.25 -6.39
C PHE A 242 14.44 -3.29 -5.18
N SER A 243 15.44 -3.37 -4.28
CA SER A 243 15.50 -2.60 -3.02
C SER A 243 14.21 -2.68 -2.18
N MET A 244 13.36 -3.69 -2.41
CA MET A 244 12.03 -3.82 -1.80
C MET A 244 12.05 -4.33 -0.36
N VAL A 245 13.22 -4.21 0.23
CA VAL A 245 13.67 -4.92 1.40
C VAL A 245 13.31 -4.15 2.67
N SER A 246 13.14 -2.82 2.58
CA SER A 246 12.74 -2.04 3.74
C SER A 246 11.22 -2.02 3.91
N TYR A 247 10.76 -2.78 4.89
CA TYR A 247 9.41 -2.61 5.43
C TYR A 247 9.43 -1.58 6.57
N LEU A 248 8.53 -0.62 6.50
CA LEU A 248 8.24 0.27 7.63
C LEU A 248 7.34 -0.46 8.63
N LYS A 249 7.53 -0.20 9.92
CA LYS A 249 6.70 -0.78 10.96
C LYS A 249 5.51 0.13 11.23
N LEU A 250 4.32 -0.43 11.18
CA LEU A 250 3.09 0.25 11.57
C LEU A 250 2.59 -0.29 12.92
N ASP A 251 2.52 0.61 13.90
CA ASP A 251 1.64 0.48 15.06
C ASP A 251 0.56 1.56 14.94
N ALA A 252 -0.66 1.16 14.55
CA ALA A 252 -1.74 2.10 14.24
C ALA A 252 -2.24 2.90 15.46
N GLN A 253 -1.82 2.51 16.67
CA GLN A 253 -2.12 3.23 17.91
C GLN A 253 -1.00 4.21 18.30
N ASP A 254 0.14 4.15 17.63
CA ASP A 254 1.30 4.99 17.89
C ASP A 254 1.40 6.11 16.85
N GLU A 255 1.17 7.34 17.29
CA GLU A 255 1.19 8.52 16.41
C GLU A 255 2.55 8.72 15.74
N ASP A 256 3.65 8.43 16.44
CA ASP A 256 5.00 8.57 15.88
C ASP A 256 5.24 7.54 14.76
N SER A 257 4.67 6.34 14.88
CA SER A 257 4.74 5.30 13.84
C SER A 257 3.99 5.72 12.58
N VAL A 258 2.79 6.29 12.74
CA VAL A 258 1.98 6.81 11.62
C VAL A 258 2.67 8.00 10.97
N ALA A 259 3.19 8.94 11.75
CA ALA A 259 3.92 10.11 11.28
C ALA A 259 5.16 9.73 10.46
N ALA A 260 5.92 8.73 10.92
CA ALA A 260 7.08 8.23 10.19
C ALA A 260 6.68 7.69 8.82
N ILE A 261 5.62 6.87 8.73
CA ILE A 261 5.14 6.34 7.45
C ILE A 261 4.63 7.47 6.54
N LEU A 262 3.89 8.44 7.08
CA LEU A 262 3.44 9.60 6.32
C LEU A 262 4.63 10.38 5.73
N SER A 263 5.72 10.56 6.49
CA SER A 263 6.94 11.21 5.99
C SER A 263 7.53 10.48 4.76
N TYR A 264 7.54 9.14 4.75
CA TYR A 264 7.99 8.38 3.56
C TYR A 264 7.04 8.51 2.38
N ILE A 265 5.72 8.56 2.64
CA ILE A 265 4.72 8.81 1.59
C ILE A 265 4.90 10.21 1.00
N ASP A 266 5.06 11.23 1.85
CA ASP A 266 5.26 12.63 1.43
C ASP A 266 6.55 12.82 0.63
N GLU A 267 7.64 12.15 1.02
CA GLU A 267 8.89 12.13 0.25
C GLU A 267 8.68 11.47 -1.12
N SER A 268 7.96 10.34 -1.15
CA SER A 268 7.70 9.59 -2.38
C SER A 268 6.84 10.36 -3.39
N ILE A 269 5.88 11.15 -2.92
CA ILE A 269 5.03 12.00 -3.77
C ILE A 269 5.59 13.42 -3.97
N GLN A 270 6.74 13.73 -3.36
CA GLN A 270 7.41 15.03 -3.36
C GLN A 270 6.51 16.18 -2.83
N TYR A 271 5.71 15.91 -1.82
CA TYR A 271 4.74 16.86 -1.27
C TYR A 271 5.42 18.17 -0.83
N HIS A 272 6.50 18.08 -0.05
CA HIS A 272 7.18 19.26 0.51
C HIS A 272 7.91 20.12 -0.53
N GLU A 273 8.41 19.52 -1.61
CA GLU A 273 9.10 20.26 -2.69
C GLU A 273 8.11 21.09 -3.53
N ALA A 274 6.86 20.66 -3.58
CA ALA A 274 5.79 21.33 -4.31
C ALA A 274 5.10 22.44 -3.51
N GLN A 275 5.26 22.47 -2.18
CA GLN A 275 4.80 23.58 -1.35
C GLN A 275 5.77 24.75 -1.54
N GLU A 276 5.49 25.65 -2.49
CA GLU A 276 6.23 26.91 -2.57
C GLU A 276 6.15 27.63 -1.22
N PRO A 277 7.23 28.28 -0.75
CA PRO A 277 7.16 29.08 0.45
C PRO A 277 6.14 30.20 0.22
N LYS A 278 4.99 30.14 0.90
CA LYS A 278 4.00 31.23 0.91
C LYS A 278 4.75 32.49 1.35
N GLU A 279 4.94 33.45 0.44
CA GLU A 279 5.49 34.75 0.81
C GLU A 279 4.61 35.31 1.92
N LEU A 280 5.22 35.67 3.05
CA LEU A 280 4.54 36.41 4.11
C LEU A 280 4.07 37.70 3.45
N VAL A 281 2.77 37.85 3.25
CA VAL A 281 2.17 39.08 2.73
C VAL A 281 2.58 40.20 3.70
N GLU A 282 3.37 41.17 3.22
CA GLU A 282 3.89 42.30 4.03
C GLU A 282 2.77 43.20 4.60
N ASP A 283 1.50 42.97 4.23
CA ASP A 283 0.35 43.78 4.64
C ASP A 283 0.04 43.73 6.16
N ASP A 284 0.56 42.76 6.92
CA ASP A 284 0.38 42.71 8.38
C ASP A 284 1.43 43.55 9.17
N ILE A 285 2.43 44.13 8.50
CA ILE A 285 3.46 44.96 9.17
C ILE A 285 3.06 46.45 9.16
N ASP A 286 2.27 46.89 8.18
CA ASP A 286 1.90 48.31 8.05
C ASP A 286 0.72 48.72 8.96
N GLU A 287 -0.15 47.79 9.39
CA GLU A 287 -1.24 48.13 10.33
C GLU A 287 -0.78 48.32 11.79
N MET A 288 0.44 47.88 12.17
CA MET A 288 0.99 48.16 13.51
C MET A 288 1.82 49.45 13.58
N GLY A 289 1.99 50.17 12.46
CA GLY A 289 2.78 51.40 12.39
C GLY A 289 2.04 52.70 12.69
N ASP A 290 0.70 52.73 12.55
CA ASP A 290 -0.09 53.97 12.49
C ASP A 290 -0.88 54.32 13.79
N GLU A 291 -0.72 53.56 14.89
CA GLU A 291 -1.31 53.92 16.19
C GLU A 291 -0.33 54.64 17.16
N ALA A 292 0.80 55.14 16.66
CA ALA A 292 1.79 55.85 17.48
C ALA A 292 2.15 57.25 16.95
N GLU A 293 1.16 58.15 16.85
CA GLU A 293 1.37 59.61 16.92
C GLU A 293 0.37 60.30 17.86
#